data_AF-A0A9N9EC63-F1
#
_entry.id   AF-A0A9N9EC63-F1
#
_cell.length_a   1.000
_cell.length_b   1.000
_cell.length_c   1.000
_cell.angle_alpha   90.00
_cell.angle_beta   90.00
_cell.angle_gamma   90.00
#
_symmetry.space_group_name_H-M   'P 1'
#
loop_
_entity.id
_entity.type
_entity.pdbx_description
1 polymer ?
#
loop_
_entity_poly.entity_id
_entity_poly.type
_entity_poly.pdbx_seq_one_letter_code
_entity_poly.pdbx_strand_id
1 'polypeptide(L)'
;DKLYIKEERTIKSQKESLWKLISDLSNAFSQPDLSHELFLNAPELHEAGFQYLFSCYDEGIGCLYKILKQDVYKTKTRDVKGRRACNVVTYKWQNLLEMDKSKIKKIKKQTPKTGIVHIKKLHQKRQTTKEERNILDPILSEKIFPNDKLPNLLSQLNTVSTGWTESHIKIFWRNNRINK
;
A
#
# COMPACT_ATOMS: atom_id res chain seq x y z
N ASP A 1 -24.21 45.64 -14.52
CA ASP A 1 -24.21 44.22 -14.13
C ASP A 1 -23.66 43.33 -15.23
N LYS A 2 -22.53 42.66 -15.01
CA LYS A 2 -21.98 41.65 -15.93
C LYS A 2 -22.46 40.27 -15.47
N LEU A 3 -23.41 39.69 -16.21
CA LEU A 3 -23.86 38.30 -16.00
C LEU A 3 -22.75 37.34 -16.43
N TYR A 4 -22.22 36.61 -15.46
CA TYR A 4 -21.22 35.56 -15.68
C TYR A 4 -21.94 34.28 -16.12
N ILE A 5 -22.04 34.06 -17.44
CA ILE A 5 -22.57 32.80 -17.98
C ILE A 5 -21.47 31.75 -17.82
N LYS A 6 -21.68 30.82 -16.87
CA LYS A 6 -20.81 29.67 -16.65
C LYS A 6 -20.98 28.73 -17.84
N GLU A 7 -20.02 28.71 -18.76
CA GLU A 7 -20.11 27.94 -20.00
C GLU A 7 -20.24 26.43 -19.73
N GLU A 8 -21.21 25.78 -20.39
CA GLU A 8 -21.54 24.35 -20.38
C GLU A 8 -20.42 23.38 -20.87
N ARG A 9 -19.24 23.89 -21.21
CA ARG A 9 -18.20 23.13 -21.95
C ARG A 9 -17.64 21.94 -21.18
N THR A 10 -17.56 22.03 -19.85
CA THR A 10 -16.99 20.96 -19.00
C THR A 10 -17.83 19.68 -19.00
N ILE A 11 -19.15 19.78 -19.16
CA ILE A 11 -20.06 18.62 -19.10
C ILE A 11 -20.05 17.85 -20.43
N LYS A 12 -19.96 18.55 -21.57
CA LYS A 12 -19.93 17.91 -22.90
C LYS A 12 -18.66 17.07 -23.09
N SER A 13 -17.51 17.59 -22.68
CA SER A 13 -16.21 16.87 -22.73
C SER A 13 -16.19 15.60 -21.87
N GLN A 14 -16.83 15.60 -20.70
CA GLN A 14 -16.93 14.41 -19.85
C GLN A 14 -17.79 13.31 -20.49
N LYS A 15 -18.93 13.68 -21.11
CA LYS A 15 -19.79 12.74 -21.83
C LYS A 15 -19.06 12.10 -23.00
N GLU A 16 -18.35 12.89 -23.80
CA GLU A 16 -17.55 12.38 -24.93
C GLU A 16 -16.46 11.42 -24.47
N SER A 17 -15.75 11.76 -23.38
CA SER A 17 -14.72 10.88 -22.80
C SER A 17 -15.30 9.55 -22.32
N LEU A 18 -16.49 9.58 -21.71
CA LEU A 18 -17.18 8.38 -21.24
C LEU A 18 -17.71 7.54 -22.39
N TRP A 19 -18.29 8.16 -23.42
CA TRP A 19 -18.73 7.45 -24.64
C TRP A 19 -17.57 6.78 -25.37
N LYS A 20 -16.42 7.46 -25.46
CA LYS A 20 -15.20 6.88 -26.00
C LYS A 20 -14.78 5.65 -25.21
N LEU A 21 -14.73 5.75 -23.88
CA LEU A 21 -14.39 4.61 -23.02
C LEU A 21 -15.37 3.44 -23.20
N ILE A 22 -16.67 3.70 -23.30
CA ILE A 22 -17.68 2.65 -23.55
C ILE A 22 -17.42 1.96 -24.88
N SER A 23 -17.14 2.74 -25.94
CA SER A 23 -16.81 2.20 -27.26
C SER A 23 -15.54 1.35 -27.21
N ASP A 24 -14.49 1.84 -26.56
CA ASP A 24 -13.22 1.12 -26.41
C ASP A 24 -13.41 -0.19 -25.64
N LEU A 25 -14.20 -0.18 -24.57
CA LEU A 25 -14.54 -1.40 -23.82
C LEU A 25 -15.37 -2.38 -24.66
N SER A 26 -16.40 -1.87 -25.36
CA SER A 26 -17.24 -2.71 -26.23
C SER A 26 -16.41 -3.40 -27.30
N ASN A 27 -15.46 -2.67 -27.91
CA ASN A 27 -14.55 -3.22 -28.90
C ASN A 27 -13.61 -4.25 -28.28
N ALA A 28 -12.99 -3.93 -27.13
CA ALA A 28 -12.05 -4.81 -26.45
C ALA A 28 -12.66 -6.15 -26.06
N PHE A 29 -13.89 -6.18 -25.52
CA PHE A 29 -14.56 -7.41 -25.11
C PHE A 29 -15.21 -8.18 -26.26
N SER A 30 -15.38 -7.57 -27.42
CA SER A 30 -15.90 -8.25 -28.62
C SER A 30 -14.80 -8.97 -29.40
N GLN A 31 -13.53 -8.64 -29.15
CA GLN A 31 -12.41 -9.33 -29.77
C GLN A 31 -12.13 -10.67 -29.06
N PRO A 32 -11.81 -11.74 -29.81
CA PRO A 32 -11.46 -13.04 -29.22
C PRO A 32 -10.08 -13.05 -28.57
N ASP A 33 -9.25 -12.03 -28.85
CA ASP A 33 -7.88 -11.91 -28.37
C ASP A 33 -7.73 -10.74 -27.39
N LEU A 34 -6.78 -10.87 -26.46
CA LEU A 34 -6.52 -9.94 -25.35
C LEU A 34 -5.53 -8.81 -25.75
N SER A 35 -5.26 -8.65 -27.04
CA SER A 35 -4.28 -7.70 -27.59
C SER A 35 -4.72 -6.23 -27.58
N HIS A 36 -5.94 -5.93 -27.10
CA HIS A 36 -6.46 -4.56 -27.07
C HIS A 36 -5.61 -3.63 -26.18
N GLU A 37 -5.50 -2.35 -26.57
CA GLU A 37 -4.67 -1.35 -25.86
C GLU A 37 -5.01 -1.22 -24.37
N LEU A 38 -6.29 -1.41 -24.03
CA LEU A 38 -6.78 -1.37 -22.64
C LEU A 38 -6.14 -2.43 -21.73
N PHE A 39 -5.66 -3.54 -22.30
CA PHE A 39 -5.16 -4.67 -21.53
C PHE A 39 -3.63 -4.81 -21.53
N LEU A 40 -2.91 -4.04 -22.35
CA LEU A 40 -1.45 -4.14 -22.53
C LEU A 40 -0.64 -4.11 -21.22
N ASN A 41 -1.11 -3.36 -20.22
CA ASN A 41 -0.40 -3.16 -18.96
C ASN A 41 -0.98 -3.99 -17.80
N ALA A 42 -1.97 -4.85 -18.06
CA ALA A 42 -2.53 -5.73 -17.05
C ALA A 42 -1.52 -6.83 -16.67
N PRO A 43 -1.02 -6.87 -15.42
CA PRO A 43 0.10 -7.74 -15.05
C PRO A 43 -0.29 -9.23 -14.96
N GLU A 44 -1.54 -9.54 -14.58
CA GLU A 44 -2.02 -10.92 -14.44
C GLU A 44 -2.82 -11.43 -15.65
N LEU A 45 -2.77 -10.72 -16.77
CA LEU A 45 -3.49 -11.11 -17.99
C LEU A 45 -2.73 -12.20 -18.76
N HIS A 46 -2.59 -13.35 -18.11
CA HIS A 46 -1.93 -14.54 -18.65
C HIS A 46 -2.62 -15.79 -18.08
N GLU A 47 -2.40 -16.96 -18.70
CA GLU A 47 -3.07 -18.21 -18.34
C GLU A 47 -3.03 -18.51 -16.83
N ALA A 48 -1.86 -18.43 -16.20
CA ALA A 48 -1.74 -18.67 -14.75
C ALA A 48 -2.54 -17.68 -13.89
N GLY A 49 -2.75 -16.45 -14.35
CA GLY A 49 -3.53 -15.44 -13.65
C GLY A 49 -5.02 -15.74 -13.75
N PHE A 50 -5.48 -16.22 -14.92
CA PHE A 50 -6.84 -16.71 -15.09
C PHE A 50 -7.12 -17.94 -14.23
N GLN A 51 -6.22 -18.93 -14.24
CA GLN A 51 -6.34 -20.11 -13.38
C GLN A 51 -6.43 -19.73 -11.90
N TYR A 52 -5.61 -18.77 -11.46
CA TYR A 52 -5.66 -18.26 -10.10
C TYR A 52 -6.97 -17.53 -9.77
N LEU A 53 -7.50 -16.76 -10.72
CA LEU A 53 -8.78 -16.08 -10.56
C LEU A 53 -9.93 -17.09 -10.39
N PHE A 54 -9.95 -18.16 -11.20
CA PHE A 54 -10.94 -19.21 -11.08
C PHE A 54 -10.79 -19.99 -9.77
N SER A 55 -9.58 -20.35 -9.37
CA SER A 55 -9.36 -21.07 -8.11
C SER A 55 -9.78 -20.25 -6.88
N CYS A 56 -9.61 -18.92 -6.91
CA CYS A 56 -10.09 -18.03 -5.85
C CYS A 56 -11.60 -18.15 -5.61
N TYR A 57 -12.38 -18.41 -6.66
CA TYR A 57 -13.83 -18.60 -6.54
C TYR A 57 -14.16 -19.86 -5.75
N ASP A 58 -13.53 -20.98 -6.10
CA ASP A 58 -13.72 -22.27 -5.42
C ASP A 58 -13.27 -22.20 -3.95
N GLU A 59 -12.14 -21.56 -3.69
CA GLU A 59 -11.66 -21.29 -2.33
C GLU A 59 -12.64 -20.39 -1.54
N GLY A 60 -13.23 -19.40 -2.22
CA GLY A 60 -14.23 -18.49 -1.67
C GLY A 60 -15.48 -19.23 -1.21
N ILE A 61 -15.97 -20.19 -2.00
CA ILE A 61 -17.09 -21.06 -1.61
C ILE A 61 -16.75 -21.83 -0.33
N GLY A 62 -15.56 -22.43 -0.27
CA GLY A 62 -15.10 -23.15 0.92
C GLY A 62 -15.05 -22.26 2.16
N CYS A 63 -14.60 -21.00 2.00
CA CYS A 63 -14.60 -20.00 3.06
C CYS A 63 -16.01 -19.66 3.54
N LEU A 64 -16.96 -19.44 2.62
CA LEU A 64 -18.36 -19.16 2.94
C LEU A 64 -19.00 -20.31 3.74
N TYR A 65 -18.79 -21.56 3.33
CA TYR A 65 -19.29 -22.71 4.08
C TYR A 65 -18.69 -22.82 5.49
N LYS A 66 -17.41 -22.47 5.67
CA LYS A 66 -16.77 -22.43 7.00
C LYS A 66 -17.43 -21.35 7.88
N ILE A 67 -17.64 -20.16 7.34
CA ILE A 67 -18.31 -19.05 8.04
C ILE A 67 -19.73 -19.46 8.43
N LEU A 68 -20.49 -20.06 7.51
CA LEU A 68 -21.85 -20.53 7.78
C LEU A 68 -21.89 -21.52 8.95
N LYS A 69 -21.00 -22.53 8.96
CA LYS A 69 -20.93 -23.54 10.03
C LYS A 69 -20.54 -22.96 11.39
N GLN A 70 -19.63 -21.97 11.40
CA GLN A 70 -19.12 -21.37 12.63
C GLN A 70 -20.04 -20.28 13.19
N ASP A 71 -20.48 -19.35 12.37
CA ASP A 71 -21.13 -18.12 12.82
C ASP A 71 -22.67 -18.26 12.84
N VAL A 72 -23.24 -19.01 11.89
CA VAL A 72 -24.70 -19.20 11.79
C VAL A 72 -25.13 -20.45 12.54
N TYR A 73 -24.62 -21.62 12.14
CA TYR A 73 -25.04 -22.88 12.77
C TYR A 73 -24.36 -23.16 14.11
N LYS A 74 -23.22 -22.50 14.40
CA LYS A 74 -22.43 -22.70 15.62
C LYS A 74 -22.05 -24.16 15.89
N THR A 75 -21.96 -24.96 14.82
CA THR A 75 -21.62 -26.40 14.87
C THR A 75 -20.12 -26.63 14.99
N LYS A 76 -19.31 -25.62 14.66
CA LYS A 76 -17.84 -25.64 14.78
C LYS A 76 -17.38 -24.42 15.57
N THR A 77 -16.25 -24.55 16.26
CA THR A 77 -15.61 -23.45 16.96
C THR A 77 -15.16 -22.36 15.99
N ARG A 78 -15.25 -21.11 16.45
CA ARG A 78 -14.93 -19.93 15.64
C ARG A 78 -13.42 -19.80 15.47
N ASP A 79 -12.97 -19.94 14.23
CA ASP A 79 -11.59 -19.62 13.84
C ASP A 79 -11.54 -18.26 13.17
N VAL A 80 -10.66 -17.40 13.68
CA VAL A 80 -10.45 -16.03 13.20
C VAL A 80 -9.22 -15.89 12.31
N LYS A 81 -8.35 -16.91 12.25
CA LYS A 81 -7.14 -16.87 11.42
C LYS A 81 -7.54 -16.80 9.94
N GLY A 82 -6.94 -15.85 9.21
CA GLY A 82 -7.13 -15.71 7.76
C GLY A 82 -8.45 -15.09 7.29
N ARG A 83 -9.37 -14.66 8.17
CA ARG A 83 -10.69 -14.08 7.79
C ARG A 83 -10.66 -12.77 6.99
N ARG A 84 -9.48 -12.17 6.81
CA ARG A 84 -9.26 -10.97 5.98
C ARG A 84 -8.11 -11.17 4.99
N ALA A 85 -7.68 -12.41 4.79
CA ALA A 85 -6.69 -12.71 3.76
C ALA A 85 -7.35 -12.47 2.41
N CYS A 86 -6.78 -11.55 1.63
CA CYS A 86 -7.14 -11.37 0.23
C CYS A 86 -6.15 -12.16 -0.60
N ASN A 87 -6.68 -13.13 -1.35
CA ASN A 87 -5.88 -13.91 -2.30
C ASN A 87 -5.68 -13.11 -3.60
N VAL A 88 -6.60 -12.19 -3.91
CA VAL A 88 -6.45 -11.32 -5.08
C VAL A 88 -5.41 -10.23 -4.83
N VAL A 89 -4.45 -10.12 -5.76
CA VAL A 89 -3.46 -9.04 -5.76
C VAL A 89 -4.15 -7.74 -6.18
N THR A 90 -3.93 -6.67 -5.41
CA THR A 90 -4.51 -5.36 -5.68
C THR A 90 -3.43 -4.36 -6.03
N TYR A 91 -3.61 -3.62 -7.12
CA TYR A 91 -2.72 -2.53 -7.50
C TYR A 91 -3.38 -1.17 -7.35
N LYS A 92 -2.59 -0.19 -6.92
CA LYS A 92 -2.94 1.22 -7.09
C LYS A 92 -2.51 1.66 -8.49
N TRP A 93 -3.23 2.61 -9.09
CA TRP A 93 -2.87 3.16 -10.40
C TRP A 93 -1.42 3.68 -10.45
N GLN A 94 -0.94 4.28 -9.36
CA GLN A 94 0.44 4.77 -9.24
C GLN A 94 1.45 3.64 -9.38
N ASN A 95 1.18 2.49 -8.77
CA ASN A 95 2.04 1.32 -8.84
C ASN A 95 2.10 0.77 -10.26
N LEU A 96 0.98 0.76 -10.98
CA LEU A 96 0.92 0.30 -12.38
C LEU A 96 1.80 1.18 -13.28
N LEU A 97 1.71 2.51 -13.13
CA LEU A 97 2.57 3.43 -13.90
C LEU A 97 4.06 3.28 -13.56
N GLU A 98 4.40 3.00 -12.30
CA GLU A 98 5.78 2.69 -11.91
C GLU A 98 6.28 1.39 -12.55
N MET A 99 5.42 0.37 -12.61
CA MET A 99 5.72 -0.89 -13.29
C MET A 99 5.98 -0.66 -14.77
N ASP A 100 5.17 0.15 -15.46
CA ASP A 100 5.37 0.47 -16.88
C ASP A 100 6.67 1.24 -17.12
N LYS A 101 6.97 2.26 -16.30
CA LYS A 101 8.25 2.97 -16.35
C LYS A 101 9.43 2.03 -16.14
N SER A 102 9.30 1.03 -15.26
CA SER A 102 10.34 0.05 -15.00
C SER A 102 10.52 -0.95 -16.16
N LYS A 103 9.44 -1.38 -16.82
CA LYS A 103 9.46 -2.23 -18.02
C LYS A 103 10.17 -1.51 -19.17
N ILE A 104 9.86 -0.24 -19.42
CA ILE A 104 10.53 0.59 -20.43
C ILE A 104 12.03 0.73 -20.14
N LYS A 105 12.41 0.91 -18.86
CA LYS A 105 13.83 0.96 -18.45
C LYS A 105 14.55 -0.38 -18.61
N LYS A 106 13.86 -1.52 -18.49
CA LYS A 106 14.44 -2.86 -18.72
C LYS A 106 14.68 -3.13 -20.21
N ILE A 107 13.77 -2.69 -21.09
CA ILE A 107 13.93 -2.82 -22.56
C ILE A 107 15.15 -2.01 -23.03
N LYS A 108 15.38 -0.82 -22.49
CA LYS A 108 16.54 0.04 -22.84
C LYS A 108 17.91 -0.46 -22.31
N LYS A 109 17.94 -1.47 -21.43
CA LYS A 109 19.18 -2.01 -20.81
C LYS A 109 19.80 -3.21 -21.54
N GLN A 110 19.28 -3.59 -22.71
CA GLN A 110 19.92 -4.61 -23.57
C GLN A 110 21.09 -4.06 -24.42
N THR A 111 21.76 -3.01 -23.95
CA THR A 111 23.11 -2.64 -24.40
C THR A 111 24.07 -2.78 -23.21
N PRO A 112 25.26 -3.38 -23.38
CA PRO A 112 26.06 -3.84 -22.27
C PRO A 112 26.69 -2.64 -21.56
N LYS A 113 26.21 -2.33 -20.35
CA LYS A 113 26.96 -1.50 -19.40
C LYS A 113 26.86 -2.05 -17.97
N THR A 114 28.06 -2.19 -17.44
CA THR A 114 28.52 -2.68 -16.15
C THR A 114 27.68 -2.16 -14.99
N GLY A 115 27.42 -3.05 -14.03
CA GLY A 115 26.44 -2.85 -12.98
C GLY A 115 26.76 -1.74 -12.00
N ILE A 116 25.71 -1.05 -11.56
CA ILE A 116 25.59 -0.51 -10.21
C ILE A 116 24.16 -0.83 -9.75
N VAL A 117 24.05 -1.79 -8.84
CA VAL A 117 22.79 -2.16 -8.19
C VAL A 117 22.41 -1.04 -7.23
N HIS A 118 21.40 -0.24 -7.57
CA HIS A 118 20.75 0.65 -6.60
C HIS A 118 19.85 -0.20 -5.70
N ILE A 119 20.39 -0.62 -4.56
CA ILE A 119 19.61 -1.25 -3.50
C ILE A 119 18.65 -0.18 -2.95
N LYS A 120 17.33 -0.39 -3.09
CA LYS A 120 16.33 0.40 -2.38
C LYS A 120 16.61 0.22 -0.87
N LYS A 121 17.02 1.29 -0.18
CA LYS A 121 17.23 1.26 1.28
C LYS A 121 15.90 0.89 1.94
N LEU A 122 15.81 -0.33 2.46
CA LEU A 122 14.76 -0.72 3.37
C LEU A 122 14.89 0.21 4.59
N HIS A 123 13.87 1.00 4.89
CA HIS A 123 13.86 1.81 6.11
C HIS A 123 13.85 0.86 7.31
N GLN A 124 15.02 0.52 7.82
CA GLN A 124 15.17 -0.24 9.05
C GLN A 124 14.61 0.63 10.18
N LYS A 125 13.59 0.13 10.88
CA LYS A 125 13.11 0.78 12.10
C LYS A 125 14.24 0.73 13.12
N ARG A 126 14.63 1.88 13.69
CA ARG A 126 15.61 1.94 14.78
C ARG A 126 15.09 1.08 15.93
N GLN A 127 15.84 0.06 16.32
CA GLN A 127 15.59 -0.68 17.55
C GLN A 127 16.26 0.06 18.70
N THR A 128 15.50 0.38 19.75
CA THR A 128 16.06 1.00 20.95
C THR A 128 16.88 -0.01 21.74
N THR A 129 18.15 0.28 21.94
CA THR A 129 19.05 -0.51 22.80
C THR A 129 18.64 -0.38 24.27
N LYS A 130 19.17 -1.25 25.14
CA LYS A 130 18.87 -1.21 26.60
C LYS A 130 19.32 0.12 27.23
N GLU A 131 20.43 0.67 26.77
CA GLU A 131 20.98 1.95 27.27
C GLU A 131 20.12 3.15 26.84
N GLU A 132 19.73 3.20 25.56
CA GLU A 132 18.78 4.22 25.07
C GLU A 132 17.44 4.14 25.82
N ARG A 133 17.00 2.93 26.16
CA ARG A 133 15.75 2.71 26.90
C ARG A 133 15.82 3.23 28.33
N ASN A 134 16.94 3.08 29.02
CA ASN A 134 17.13 3.64 30.36
C ASN A 134 17.00 5.17 30.38
N ILE A 135 17.39 5.85 29.29
CA ILE A 135 17.27 7.31 29.14
C ILE A 135 15.82 7.72 28.80
N LEU A 136 15.09 6.87 28.08
CA LEU A 136 13.74 7.16 27.58
C LEU A 136 12.60 6.66 28.48
N ASP A 137 12.83 5.68 29.35
CA ASP A 137 11.80 5.17 30.26
C ASP A 137 11.27 6.24 31.25
N PRO A 138 12.09 7.18 31.77
CA PRO A 138 11.61 8.25 32.66
C PRO A 138 10.49 9.11 32.05
N ILE A 139 10.56 9.41 30.74
CA ILE A 139 9.53 10.25 30.08
C ILE A 139 8.21 9.52 29.87
N LEU A 140 8.18 8.18 29.94
CA LEU A 140 6.95 7.39 29.78
C LEU A 140 6.00 7.52 30.98
N SER A 141 6.51 7.97 32.12
CA SER A 141 5.72 8.16 33.36
C SER A 141 4.95 9.48 33.39
N GLU A 142 5.24 10.39 32.47
CA GLU A 142 4.62 11.72 32.44
C GLU A 142 3.29 11.73 31.68
N LYS A 143 2.26 12.37 32.26
CA LYS A 143 0.92 12.49 31.64
C LYS A 143 0.94 13.34 30.36
N ILE A 144 1.82 14.33 30.31
CA ILE A 144 2.02 15.24 29.18
C ILE A 144 3.47 15.07 28.72
N PHE A 145 3.71 15.20 27.42
CA PHE A 145 5.05 15.08 26.87
C PHE A 145 5.96 16.22 27.37
N PRO A 146 7.10 15.93 28.03
CA PRO A 146 8.02 16.95 28.54
C PRO A 146 8.84 17.55 27.40
N ASN A 147 8.29 18.59 26.77
CA ASN A 147 8.96 19.30 25.68
C ASN A 147 10.19 20.10 26.20
N ASP A 148 10.18 20.46 27.48
CA ASP A 148 11.25 21.13 28.23
C ASP A 148 12.50 20.24 28.41
N LYS A 149 12.32 18.91 28.52
CA LYS A 149 13.43 17.95 28.73
C LYS A 149 14.05 17.42 27.44
N LEU A 150 13.45 17.72 26.28
CA LEU A 150 13.94 17.30 24.96
C LEU A 150 15.42 17.59 24.68
N PRO A 151 15.93 18.82 24.88
CA PRO A 151 17.32 19.13 24.52
C PRO A 151 18.32 18.34 25.38
N ASN A 152 17.99 18.11 26.66
CA ASN A 152 18.82 17.31 27.55
C ASN A 152 18.81 15.82 27.13
N LEU A 153 17.64 15.26 26.83
CA LEU A 153 17.50 13.88 26.36
C LEU A 153 18.21 13.65 25.02
N LEU A 154 18.14 14.60 24.09
CA LEU A 154 18.86 14.50 22.82
C LEU A 154 20.36 14.53 23.01
N SER A 155 20.87 15.34 23.95
CA SER A 155 22.28 15.36 24.29
C SER A 155 22.73 14.00 24.84
N GLN A 156 21.99 13.45 25.81
CA GLN A 156 22.27 12.14 26.41
C GLN A 156 22.11 10.97 25.42
N LEU A 157 21.18 11.05 24.48
CA LEU A 157 20.99 9.99 23.49
C LEU A 157 22.06 10.02 22.40
N ASN A 158 22.51 11.22 21.99
CA ASN A 158 23.56 11.35 20.98
C ASN A 158 24.96 11.04 21.53
N THR A 159 25.18 11.03 22.85
CA THR A 159 26.42 10.49 23.43
C THR A 159 26.46 8.96 23.38
N VAL A 160 25.30 8.29 23.47
CA VAL A 160 25.18 6.83 23.42
C VAL A 160 25.07 6.31 21.98
N SER A 161 24.37 7.03 21.11
CA SER A 161 23.97 6.55 19.78
C SER A 161 23.72 7.69 18.81
N THR A 162 24.43 7.69 17.69
CA THR A 162 24.31 8.78 16.70
C THR A 162 22.99 8.70 15.94
N GLY A 163 22.36 9.86 15.71
CA GLY A 163 21.19 9.99 14.84
C GLY A 163 19.83 9.99 15.54
N TRP A 164 19.78 10.34 16.83
CA TRP A 164 18.54 10.66 17.52
C TRP A 164 18.05 12.05 17.13
N THR A 165 16.74 12.18 16.90
CA THR A 165 16.08 13.46 16.60
C THR A 165 14.87 13.62 17.50
N GLU A 166 14.38 14.85 17.67
CA GLU A 166 13.17 15.10 18.46
C GLU A 166 11.99 14.24 18.00
N SER A 167 11.88 14.02 16.69
CA SER A 167 10.85 13.18 16.10
C SER A 167 10.94 11.75 16.60
N HIS A 168 12.14 11.18 16.71
CA HIS A 168 12.35 9.84 17.26
C HIS A 168 11.88 9.73 18.71
N ILE A 169 12.17 10.73 19.55
CA ILE A 169 11.75 10.76 20.96
C ILE A 169 10.23 10.89 21.08
N LYS A 170 9.62 11.79 20.31
CA LYS A 170 8.16 11.99 20.26
C LYS A 170 7.44 10.71 19.80
N ILE A 171 7.95 10.04 18.76
CA ILE A 171 7.44 8.77 18.26
C ILE A 171 7.58 7.68 19.32
N PHE A 172 8.73 7.59 19.98
CA PHE A 172 8.96 6.61 21.05
C PHE A 172 7.96 6.79 22.21
N TRP A 173 7.80 8.02 22.71
CA TRP A 173 6.85 8.32 23.78
C TRP A 173 5.41 8.00 23.38
N ARG A 174 5.00 8.38 22.17
CA ARG A 174 3.64 8.09 21.67
C ARG A 174 3.34 6.60 21.58
N ASN A 175 4.34 5.79 21.19
CA ASN A 175 4.18 4.36 21.00
C ASN A 175 4.24 3.56 22.30
N ASN A 176 4.95 4.05 23.32
CA ASN A 176 5.23 3.32 24.55
C ASN A 176 4.60 3.93 25.81
N ARG A 177 3.97 5.12 25.72
CA ARG A 177 3.20 5.66 26.84
C ARG A 177 2.06 4.69 27.15
N ILE A 178 1.98 4.28 28.41
CA ILE A 178 0.90 3.43 28.89
C ILE A 178 -0.34 4.32 28.90
N ASN A 179 -1.32 4.03 28.03
CA ASN A 179 -2.64 4.64 28.13
C ASN A 179 -3.22 4.25 29.51
N LYS A 180 -3.17 5.18 30.46
CA LYS A 180 -4.00 5.18 31.65
C LYS A 180 -5.18 6.10 31.38
#